data_AF-A0A401GXI9-F1
#
_entry.id   AF-A0A401GXI9-F1
#
_cell.length_a   1.000
_cell.length_b   1.000
_cell.length_c   1.000
_cell.angle_alpha   90.00
_cell.angle_beta   90.00
_cell.angle_gamma   90.00
#
_symmetry.space_group_name_H-M   'P 1'
#
loop_
_entity.id
_entity.type
_entity.pdbx_description
1 polymer ?
#
loop_
_entity_poly.entity_id
_entity_poly.type
_entity_poly.pdbx_seq_one_letter_code
_entity_poly.pdbx_strand_id
1 'polypeptide(L)'
;MTVYYTLTFMLLAAEMVTFCFLVAPLPYAVRKRLFRFLSESPLVAKLAYGVKIAFIFVAILFVDAVQRMWRVTAESDLARSSGQGTADMRSETNLAARKFYSQRNTYLTGFCLFLSLVLTRTFYIILDLIHTQEEYAKLKQETAKSSRSQLAAQDQTKQIEELKKKLTASEEKAKDYEVVKKQAEQNAKEYDRLASEFNLKTGAVSDKRKD
;
A
#
# COMPACT_ATOMS: atom_id res chain seq x y z
N MET A 1 -16.92 10.35 44.68
CA MET A 1 -17.07 9.23 43.71
C MET A 1 -16.02 8.20 44.06
N THR A 2 -16.33 6.91 43.97
CA THR A 2 -15.34 5.87 44.21
C THR A 2 -14.19 5.95 43.18
N VAL A 3 -12.97 5.69 43.64
CA VAL A 3 -11.72 5.88 42.86
C VAL A 3 -11.76 5.15 41.52
N TYR A 4 -12.33 3.95 41.49
CA TYR A 4 -12.43 3.13 40.30
C TYR A 4 -13.28 3.76 39.18
N TYR A 5 -14.38 4.46 39.48
CA TYR A 5 -15.17 5.15 38.43
C TYR A 5 -14.45 6.38 37.86
N THR A 6 -13.62 7.03 38.67
CA THR A 6 -12.79 8.15 38.21
C THR A 6 -11.71 7.65 37.25
N LEU A 7 -11.14 6.47 37.55
CA LEU A 7 -10.17 5.81 36.70
C LEU A 7 -10.80 5.36 35.37
N THR A 8 -12.01 4.79 35.38
CA THR A 8 -12.73 4.45 34.14
C THR A 8 -13.09 5.69 33.32
N PHE A 9 -13.39 6.82 33.97
CA PHE A 9 -13.63 8.08 33.26
C PHE A 9 -12.37 8.60 32.56
N MET A 10 -11.22 8.57 33.24
CA MET A 10 -9.94 8.95 32.63
C MET A 10 -9.58 8.03 31.47
N LEU A 11 -9.85 6.73 31.61
CA LEU A 11 -9.65 5.75 30.55
C LEU A 11 -10.54 6.06 29.34
N LEU A 12 -11.84 6.28 29.57
CA LEU A 12 -12.78 6.68 28.52
C LEU A 12 -12.34 7.97 27.81
N ALA A 13 -11.89 8.98 28.55
CA ALA A 13 -11.39 10.23 27.97
C ALA A 13 -10.15 9.99 27.09
N ALA A 14 -9.22 9.15 27.55
CA ALA A 14 -8.04 8.78 26.77
C ALA A 14 -8.42 7.99 25.50
N GLU A 15 -9.37 7.06 25.60
CA GLU A 15 -9.88 6.30 24.47
C GLU A 15 -10.59 7.23 23.46
N MET A 16 -11.38 8.21 23.90
CA MET A 16 -12.02 9.21 23.03
C MET A 16 -10.99 10.04 22.27
N VAL A 17 -9.98 10.56 22.96
CA VAL A 17 -8.90 11.34 22.31
C VAL A 17 -8.16 10.48 21.29
N THR A 18 -7.83 9.24 21.66
CA THR A 18 -7.17 8.29 20.76
C THR A 18 -8.04 7.97 19.54
N PHE A 19 -9.34 7.74 19.74
CA PHE A 19 -10.29 7.48 18.67
C PHE A 19 -10.43 8.67 17.72
N CYS A 20 -10.58 9.89 18.24
CA CYS A 20 -10.62 11.11 17.43
C CYS A 20 -9.35 11.27 16.60
N PHE A 21 -8.17 11.01 17.19
CA PHE A 21 -6.89 11.06 16.47
C PHE A 21 -6.79 9.98 15.39
N LEU A 22 -7.31 8.78 15.65
CA LEU A 22 -7.27 7.63 14.73
C LEU A 22 -8.22 7.82 13.53
N VAL A 23 -9.39 8.42 13.77
CA VAL A 23 -10.45 8.67 12.77
C VAL A 23 -10.22 9.96 11.99
N ALA A 24 -9.44 10.90 12.53
CA ALA A 24 -9.10 12.14 11.84
C ALA A 24 -8.63 11.85 10.41
N PRO A 25 -9.14 12.59 9.40
CA PRO A 25 -8.76 12.40 8.01
C PRO A 25 -7.32 12.86 7.80
N LEU A 26 -6.36 11.98 8.10
CA LEU A 26 -4.94 12.25 7.89
C LEU A 26 -4.56 11.94 6.44
N PRO A 27 -3.76 12.80 5.80
CA PRO A 27 -3.24 12.54 4.45
C PRO A 27 -2.42 11.24 4.45
N TYR A 28 -2.57 10.44 3.39
CA TYR A 28 -2.06 9.07 3.28
C TYR A 28 -0.59 8.90 3.69
N ALA A 29 0.27 9.84 3.30
CA ALA A 29 1.70 9.81 3.64
C ALA A 29 1.96 9.93 5.16
N VAL A 30 1.19 10.79 5.84
CA VAL A 30 1.29 10.98 7.29
C VAL A 30 0.71 9.78 8.03
N ARG A 31 -0.44 9.27 7.58
CA ARG A 31 -1.05 8.05 8.14
C ARG A 31 -0.10 6.86 8.03
N LYS A 32 0.49 6.65 6.85
CA LYS A 32 1.47 5.59 6.63
C LYS A 32 2.68 5.73 7.56
N ARG A 33 3.26 6.93 7.68
CA ARG A 33 4.42 7.16 8.55
C ARG A 33 4.07 6.91 10.01
N LEU A 34 2.97 7.48 10.51
CA LEU A 34 2.49 7.29 11.88
C LEU A 34 2.24 5.83 12.20
N PHE A 35 1.47 5.12 11.37
CA PHE A 35 1.11 3.73 11.63
C PHE A 35 2.25 2.75 11.39
N ARG A 36 3.20 3.07 10.50
CA ARG A 36 4.43 2.28 10.38
C ARG A 36 5.32 2.45 11.61
N PHE A 37 5.49 3.68 12.11
CA PHE A 37 6.14 3.92 13.40
C PHE A 37 5.40 3.25 14.57
N LEU A 38 4.06 3.24 14.52
CA LEU A 38 3.23 2.56 15.50
C LEU A 38 3.47 1.04 15.40
N SER A 39 3.35 0.45 14.21
CA SER A 39 3.43 -1.01 14.01
C SER A 39 4.83 -1.59 14.14
N GLU A 40 5.89 -0.86 13.76
CA GLU A 40 7.28 -1.31 13.93
C GLU A 40 7.78 -1.11 15.37
N SER A 41 7.14 -0.24 16.16
CA SER A 41 7.56 0.01 17.53
C SER A 41 7.10 -1.12 18.47
N PRO A 42 8.02 -1.77 19.22
CA PRO A 42 7.66 -2.78 20.22
C PRO A 42 6.80 -2.20 21.36
N LEU A 43 6.70 -0.87 21.45
CA LEU A 43 5.80 -0.17 22.37
C LEU A 43 4.33 -0.44 22.03
N VAL A 44 3.97 -0.58 20.76
CA VAL A 44 2.55 -0.70 20.36
C VAL A 44 2.04 -2.11 20.56
N ALA A 45 2.87 -3.13 20.40
CA ALA A 45 2.52 -4.49 20.81
C ALA A 45 2.21 -4.55 22.32
N LYS A 46 3.03 -3.87 23.14
CA LYS A 46 2.80 -3.75 24.60
C LYS A 46 1.57 -2.92 24.91
N LEU A 47 1.32 -1.84 24.17
CA LEU A 47 0.18 -0.96 24.33
C LEU A 47 -1.13 -1.66 23.96
N ALA A 48 -1.14 -2.42 22.85
CA ALA A 48 -2.26 -3.26 22.46
C ALA A 48 -2.56 -4.34 23.50
N TYR A 49 -1.52 -4.95 24.09
CA TYR A 49 -1.69 -5.88 25.20
C TYR A 49 -2.26 -5.19 26.45
N GLY A 50 -1.80 -3.98 26.76
CA GLY A 50 -2.33 -3.15 27.84
C GLY A 50 -3.80 -2.79 27.64
N VAL A 51 -4.20 -2.42 26.42
CA VAL A 51 -5.60 -2.13 26.06
C VAL A 51 -6.47 -3.39 26.21
N LYS A 52 -5.97 -4.57 25.82
CA LYS A 52 -6.69 -5.84 26.04
C LYS A 52 -6.88 -6.17 27.52
N ILE A 53 -5.87 -5.95 28.36
CA ILE A 53 -6.00 -6.14 29.81
C ILE A 53 -7.00 -5.14 30.39
N ALA A 54 -6.89 -3.87 30.00
CA ALA A 54 -7.81 -2.83 30.42
C ALA A 54 -9.26 -3.16 30.04
N PHE A 55 -9.48 -3.71 28.84
CA PHE A 55 -10.79 -4.15 28.38
C PHE A 55 -11.41 -5.21 29.31
N ILE A 56 -10.64 -6.23 29.71
CA ILE A 56 -11.13 -7.25 30.65
C ILE A 56 -11.49 -6.62 32.00
N PHE A 57 -10.66 -5.70 32.51
CA PHE A 57 -10.94 -4.99 33.75
C PHE A 57 -12.21 -4.14 33.68
N VAL A 58 -12.40 -3.38 32.60
CA VAL A 58 -13.60 -2.56 32.39
C VAL A 58 -14.82 -3.48 32.21
N ALA A 59 -14.68 -4.65 31.59
CA ALA A 59 -15.75 -5.62 31.44
C ALA A 59 -16.23 -6.16 32.79
N ILE A 60 -15.30 -6.50 33.68
CA ILE A 60 -15.63 -6.92 35.05
C ILE A 60 -16.33 -5.79 35.80
N LEU A 61 -15.80 -4.55 35.72
CA LEU A 61 -16.42 -3.38 36.36
C LEU A 61 -17.81 -3.05 35.79
N PHE A 62 -18.03 -3.30 34.51
CA PHE A 62 -19.32 -3.14 33.87
C PHE A 62 -20.32 -4.17 34.42
N VAL A 63 -19.93 -5.44 34.53
CA VAL A 63 -20.79 -6.47 35.13
C VAL A 63 -21.10 -6.15 36.60
N ASP A 64 -20.13 -5.71 37.40
CA ASP A 64 -20.37 -5.25 38.77
C ASP A 64 -21.34 -4.06 38.82
N ALA A 65 -21.15 -3.06 37.93
CA ALA A 65 -22.01 -1.90 37.86
C ALA A 65 -23.46 -2.26 37.48
N VAL A 66 -23.65 -3.18 36.51
CA VAL A 66 -24.96 -3.70 36.12
C VAL A 66 -25.63 -4.46 37.27
N GLN A 67 -24.91 -5.38 37.92
CA GLN A 67 -25.43 -6.13 39.07
C GLN A 67 -25.85 -5.19 40.20
N ARG A 68 -25.02 -4.18 40.52
CA ARG A 68 -25.34 -3.17 41.52
C ARG A 68 -26.53 -2.31 41.11
N MET A 69 -26.61 -1.91 39.84
CA MET A 69 -27.73 -1.12 39.32
C MET A 69 -29.03 -1.90 39.41
N TRP A 70 -29.05 -3.18 39.01
CA TRP A 70 -30.23 -4.04 39.14
C TRP A 70 -30.64 -4.24 40.58
N ARG A 71 -29.69 -4.50 41.49
CA ARG A 71 -29.97 -4.60 42.92
C ARG A 71 -30.59 -3.32 43.49
N VAL A 72 -29.97 -2.16 43.23
CA VAL A 72 -30.48 -0.86 43.71
C VAL A 72 -31.85 -0.55 43.11
N THR A 73 -32.09 -0.92 41.85
CA THR A 73 -33.39 -0.74 41.19
C THR A 73 -34.45 -1.66 41.80
N ALA A 74 -34.13 -2.92 42.08
CA ALA A 74 -35.05 -3.84 42.75
C ALA A 74 -35.38 -3.38 44.19
N GLU A 75 -34.37 -3.02 44.99
CA GLU A 75 -34.57 -2.52 46.37
C GLU A 75 -35.51 -1.30 46.40
N SER A 76 -35.39 -0.44 45.40
CA SER A 76 -36.21 0.76 45.31
C SER A 76 -37.61 0.59 44.73
N ASP A 77 -37.83 -0.42 43.90
CA ASP A 77 -39.16 -0.75 43.39
C ASP A 77 -39.94 -1.55 44.45
N LEU A 78 -39.25 -2.35 45.27
CA LEU A 78 -39.78 -2.94 46.50
C LEU A 78 -40.16 -1.87 47.54
N ALA A 79 -39.32 -0.85 47.75
CA ALA A 79 -39.65 0.26 48.65
C ALA A 79 -40.88 1.07 48.18
N ARG A 80 -41.05 1.24 46.85
CA ARG A 80 -42.23 1.90 46.26
C ARG A 80 -43.51 1.05 46.32
N SER A 81 -43.39 -0.28 46.18
CA SER A 81 -44.54 -1.19 46.15
C SER A 81 -45.00 -1.67 47.53
N SER A 82 -44.12 -1.67 48.54
CA SER A 82 -44.43 -2.13 49.90
C SER A 82 -45.21 -1.13 50.76
N GLY A 83 -45.58 0.04 50.25
CA GLY A 83 -46.59 0.92 50.87
C GLY A 83 -46.33 1.30 52.34
N GLN A 84 -45.08 1.26 52.82
CA GLN A 84 -44.77 1.69 54.18
C GLN A 84 -44.90 3.22 54.28
N GLY A 85 -46.09 3.65 54.67
CA GLY A 85 -46.58 5.04 54.74
C GLY A 85 -45.91 5.97 55.74
N THR A 86 -44.62 5.78 56.04
CA THR A 86 -43.80 6.71 56.83
C THR A 86 -42.31 6.65 56.42
N ALA A 87 -42.02 6.39 55.15
CA ALA A 87 -40.68 6.61 54.62
C ALA A 87 -40.45 8.12 54.50
N ASP A 88 -39.79 8.71 55.51
CA ASP A 88 -39.30 10.09 55.58
C ASP A 88 -38.92 10.60 54.17
N MET A 89 -39.36 11.78 53.74
CA MET A 89 -39.02 12.32 52.41
C MET A 89 -37.52 12.28 52.11
N ARG A 90 -36.68 12.31 53.16
CA ARG A 90 -35.22 12.12 53.12
C ARG A 90 -34.76 10.73 52.65
N SER A 91 -35.53 9.68 52.95
CA SER A 91 -35.27 8.29 52.54
C SER A 91 -35.60 8.06 51.06
N GLU A 92 -36.75 8.56 50.60
CA GLU A 92 -37.16 8.58 49.18
C GLU A 92 -36.13 9.34 48.33
N THR A 93 -35.68 10.52 48.77
CA THR A 93 -34.63 11.28 48.05
C THR A 93 -33.27 10.56 48.05
N ASN A 94 -32.88 9.90 49.14
CA ASN A 94 -31.65 9.12 49.18
C ASN A 94 -31.69 7.91 48.22
N LEU A 95 -32.83 7.24 48.13
CA LEU A 95 -33.04 6.08 47.28
C LEU A 95 -33.03 6.49 45.79
N ALA A 96 -33.72 7.58 45.46
CA ALA A 96 -33.69 8.17 44.12
C ALA A 96 -32.26 8.60 43.72
N ALA A 97 -31.53 9.25 44.63
CA ALA A 97 -30.13 9.60 44.38
C ALA A 97 -29.29 8.36 44.07
N ARG A 98 -29.41 7.28 44.88
CA ARG A 98 -28.68 6.01 44.66
C ARG A 98 -28.99 5.38 43.29
N LYS A 99 -30.23 5.45 42.80
CA LYS A 99 -30.59 5.04 41.43
C LYS A 99 -29.82 5.83 40.37
N PHE A 100 -29.82 7.16 40.45
CA PHE A 100 -29.12 7.99 39.47
C PHE A 100 -27.61 7.75 39.47
N TYR A 101 -27.02 7.54 40.66
CA TYR A 101 -25.61 7.19 40.78
C TYR A 101 -25.30 5.84 40.13
N SER A 102 -26.08 4.79 40.38
CA SER A 102 -25.84 3.47 39.79
C SER A 102 -26.06 3.46 38.28
N GLN A 103 -27.10 4.13 37.78
CA GLN A 103 -27.38 4.25 36.34
C GLN A 103 -26.23 4.94 35.59
N ARG A 104 -25.82 6.13 36.04
CA ARG A 104 -24.73 6.88 35.39
C ARG A 104 -23.43 6.08 35.38
N ASN A 105 -23.13 5.38 36.47
CA ASN A 105 -21.91 4.59 36.55
C ASN A 105 -21.94 3.37 35.61
N THR A 106 -23.10 2.72 35.42
CA THR A 106 -23.29 1.67 34.42
C THR A 106 -23.15 2.21 33.00
N TYR A 107 -23.71 3.39 32.71
CA TYR A 107 -23.52 4.01 31.39
C TYR A 107 -22.05 4.39 31.15
N LEU A 108 -21.37 4.93 32.15
CA LEU A 108 -19.95 5.29 32.05
C LEU A 108 -19.08 4.07 31.68
N THR A 109 -19.25 2.95 32.39
CA THR A 109 -18.50 1.71 32.11
C THR A 109 -18.95 1.06 30.79
N GLY A 110 -20.22 1.16 30.44
CA GLY A 110 -20.76 0.64 29.18
C GLY A 110 -20.24 1.40 27.95
N PHE A 111 -20.20 2.72 27.99
CA PHE A 111 -19.63 3.53 26.91
C PHE A 111 -18.13 3.28 26.76
N CYS A 112 -17.41 3.10 27.86
CA CYS A 112 -15.99 2.76 27.83
C CYS A 112 -15.77 1.41 27.12
N LEU A 113 -16.51 0.36 27.46
CA LEU A 113 -16.43 -0.92 26.75
C LEU A 113 -16.73 -0.79 25.25
N PHE A 114 -17.81 -0.08 24.93
CA PHE A 114 -18.21 0.11 23.54
C PHE A 114 -17.12 0.81 22.75
N LEU A 115 -16.57 1.90 23.29
CA LEU A 115 -15.55 2.69 22.63
C LEU A 115 -14.23 1.93 22.51
N SER A 116 -13.87 1.13 23.51
CA SER A 116 -12.71 0.24 23.47
C SER A 116 -12.81 -0.81 22.34
N LEU A 117 -14.00 -1.39 22.14
CA LEU A 117 -14.26 -2.33 21.06
C LEU A 117 -14.14 -1.64 19.69
N VAL A 118 -14.81 -0.49 19.54
CA VAL A 118 -14.76 0.30 18.30
C VAL A 118 -13.32 0.71 17.98
N LEU A 119 -12.57 1.21 18.95
CA LEU A 119 -11.16 1.60 18.79
C LEU A 119 -10.32 0.43 18.30
N THR A 120 -10.47 -0.75 18.93
CA THR A 120 -9.77 -1.97 18.53
C THR A 120 -10.09 -2.33 17.07
N ARG A 121 -11.38 -2.34 16.70
CA ARG A 121 -11.81 -2.67 15.34
C ARG A 121 -11.30 -1.65 14.33
N THR A 122 -11.40 -0.36 14.62
CA THR A 122 -10.91 0.71 13.74
C THR A 122 -9.40 0.63 13.56
N PHE A 123 -8.64 0.31 14.60
CA PHE A 123 -7.19 0.15 14.51
C PHE A 123 -6.79 -0.94 13.50
N TYR A 124 -7.41 -2.12 13.59
CA TYR A 124 -7.15 -3.22 12.65
C TYR A 124 -7.56 -2.88 11.21
N ILE A 125 -8.75 -2.28 11.03
CA ILE A 125 -9.20 -1.84 9.69
C ILE A 125 -8.19 -0.88 9.05
N ILE A 126 -7.63 0.03 9.84
CA ILE A 126 -6.66 0.99 9.31
C ILE A 126 -5.34 0.30 8.93
N LEU A 127 -4.86 -0.64 9.73
CA LEU A 127 -3.69 -1.44 9.38
C LEU A 127 -3.91 -2.22 8.09
N ASP A 128 -5.03 -2.92 7.97
CA ASP A 128 -5.38 -3.67 6.76
C ASP A 128 -5.44 -2.75 5.53
N LEU A 129 -6.07 -1.58 5.67
CA LEU A 129 -6.14 -0.57 4.61
C LEU A 129 -4.74 -0.13 4.16
N ILE A 130 -3.82 0.12 5.11
CA ILE A 130 -2.43 0.49 4.78
C ILE A 130 -1.74 -0.66 4.04
N HIS A 131 -1.84 -1.90 4.53
CA HIS A 131 -1.25 -3.07 3.89
C HIS A 131 -1.77 -3.26 2.46
N THR A 132 -3.09 -3.21 2.26
CA THR A 132 -3.70 -3.30 0.93
C THR A 132 -3.23 -2.17 0.00
N GLN A 133 -3.10 -0.94 0.51
CA GLN A 133 -2.57 0.17 -0.30
C GLN A 133 -1.09 0.00 -0.66
N GLU A 134 -0.29 -0.59 0.22
CA GLU A 134 1.12 -0.91 -0.08
C GLU A 134 1.25 -2.00 -1.14
N GLU A 135 0.46 -3.06 -1.03
CA GLU A 135 0.40 -4.11 -2.05
C GLU A 135 -0.05 -3.52 -3.39
N TYR A 136 -1.12 -2.71 -3.39
CA TYR A 136 -1.60 -2.05 -4.60
C TYR A 136 -0.54 -1.14 -5.23
N ALA A 137 0.22 -0.39 -4.42
CA ALA A 137 1.31 0.45 -4.91
C ALA A 137 2.47 -0.37 -5.50
N LYS A 138 2.82 -1.51 -4.89
CA LYS A 138 3.83 -2.45 -5.40
C LYS A 138 3.38 -3.05 -6.74
N LEU A 139 2.16 -3.58 -6.79
CA LEU A 139 1.57 -4.13 -8.02
C LEU A 139 1.56 -3.09 -9.14
N LYS A 140 1.10 -1.86 -8.86
CA LYS A 140 1.10 -0.78 -9.84
C LYS A 140 2.51 -0.45 -10.36
N GLN A 141 3.52 -0.48 -9.49
CA GLN A 141 4.91 -0.24 -9.89
C GLN A 141 5.48 -1.41 -10.71
N GLU A 142 5.16 -2.65 -10.36
CA GLU A 142 5.54 -3.85 -11.12
C GLU A 142 4.87 -3.87 -12.49
N THR A 143 3.58 -3.57 -12.57
CA THR A 143 2.87 -3.42 -13.85
C THR A 143 3.49 -2.31 -14.69
N ALA A 144 3.79 -1.13 -14.11
CA ALA A 144 4.42 -0.05 -14.85
C ALA A 144 5.84 -0.41 -15.35
N LYS A 145 6.62 -1.15 -14.56
CA LYS A 145 7.93 -1.68 -14.99
C LYS A 145 7.78 -2.72 -16.10
N SER A 146 6.82 -3.64 -15.96
CA SER A 146 6.54 -4.67 -16.95
C SER A 146 6.09 -4.06 -18.29
N SER A 147 5.14 -3.11 -18.27
CA SER A 147 4.71 -2.40 -19.47
C SER A 147 5.85 -1.61 -20.13
N ARG A 148 6.70 -0.94 -19.34
CA ARG A 148 7.88 -0.24 -19.88
C ARG A 148 8.90 -1.22 -20.49
N SER A 149 9.08 -2.39 -19.88
CA SER A 149 9.97 -3.42 -20.41
C SER A 149 9.43 -4.05 -21.71
N GLN A 150 8.12 -4.24 -21.82
CA GLN A 150 7.47 -4.71 -23.04
C GLN A 150 7.59 -3.69 -24.18
N LEU A 151 7.37 -2.41 -23.88
CA LEU A 151 7.56 -1.32 -24.85
C LEU A 151 9.02 -1.26 -25.34
N ALA A 152 9.98 -1.33 -24.41
CA ALA A 152 11.41 -1.32 -24.76
C ALA A 152 11.82 -2.56 -25.59
N ALA A 153 11.28 -3.74 -25.28
CA ALA A 153 11.53 -4.96 -26.04
C ALA A 153 10.94 -4.88 -27.46
N GLN A 154 9.75 -4.27 -27.61
CA GLN A 154 9.11 -4.08 -28.90
C GLN A 154 9.90 -3.10 -29.79
N ASP A 155 10.44 -2.02 -29.21
CA ASP A 155 11.28 -1.06 -29.94
C ASP A 155 12.63 -1.66 -30.33
N GLN A 156 13.27 -2.45 -29.45
CA GLN A 156 14.49 -3.18 -29.79
C GLN A 156 14.26 -4.18 -30.93
N THR A 157 13.12 -4.89 -30.91
CA THR A 157 12.80 -5.87 -31.97
C THR A 157 12.68 -5.18 -33.34
N LYS A 158 12.03 -4.01 -33.40
CA LYS A 158 11.93 -3.22 -34.65
C LYS A 158 13.29 -2.74 -35.13
N GLN A 159 14.16 -2.27 -34.23
CA GLN A 159 15.52 -1.85 -34.59
C GLN A 159 16.36 -3.01 -35.11
N ILE A 160 16.24 -4.20 -34.51
CA ILE A 160 16.92 -5.40 -34.96
C ILE A 160 16.44 -5.80 -36.36
N GLU A 161 15.13 -5.73 -36.64
CA GLU A 161 14.60 -5.99 -37.98
C GLU A 161 15.09 -4.99 -39.03
N GLU A 162 15.14 -3.69 -38.69
CA GLU A 162 15.65 -2.66 -39.59
C GLU A 162 17.15 -2.82 -39.85
N LEU A 163 17.93 -3.12 -38.82
CA LEU A 163 19.36 -3.40 -38.95
C LEU A 163 19.63 -4.64 -39.79
N LYS A 164 18.84 -5.71 -39.62
CA LYS A 164 18.93 -6.90 -40.47
C LYS A 164 18.65 -6.57 -41.94
N LYS A 165 17.62 -5.77 -42.25
CA LYS A 165 17.35 -5.32 -43.63
C LYS A 165 18.48 -4.48 -44.21
N LYS A 166 19.10 -3.60 -43.41
CA LYS A 166 20.26 -2.80 -43.86
C LYS A 166 21.48 -3.68 -44.10
N LEU A 167 21.69 -4.70 -43.25
CA LEU A 167 22.78 -5.65 -43.41
C LEU A 167 22.64 -6.44 -44.72
N THR A 168 21.46 -7.01 -45.00
CA THR A 168 21.23 -7.76 -46.24
C THR A 168 21.39 -6.87 -47.48
N ALA A 169 20.88 -5.64 -47.45
CA ALA A 169 21.05 -4.69 -48.55
C ALA A 169 22.53 -4.29 -48.76
N SER A 170 23.32 -4.22 -47.70
CA SER A 170 24.76 -3.95 -47.79
C SER A 170 25.54 -5.14 -48.34
N GLU A 171 25.17 -6.37 -47.95
CA GLU A 171 25.76 -7.61 -48.47
C GLU A 171 25.46 -7.80 -49.96
N GLU A 172 24.24 -7.49 -50.40
CA GLU A 172 23.87 -7.49 -51.82
C GLU A 172 24.74 -6.51 -52.62
N LYS A 173 24.90 -5.27 -52.13
CA LYS A 173 25.79 -4.29 -52.77
C LYS A 173 27.25 -4.74 -52.82
N ALA A 174 27.74 -5.44 -51.79
CA ALA A 174 29.09 -5.98 -51.78
C ALA A 174 29.27 -7.07 -52.85
N LYS A 175 28.28 -7.94 -53.03
CA LYS A 175 28.27 -8.95 -54.11
C LYS A 175 28.23 -8.29 -55.48
N ASP A 176 27.38 -7.27 -55.66
CA ASP A 176 27.32 -6.51 -56.91
C ASP A 176 28.66 -5.83 -57.21
N TYR A 177 29.32 -5.28 -56.19
CA TYR A 177 30.65 -4.69 -56.34
C TYR A 177 31.71 -5.72 -56.75
N GLU A 178 31.68 -6.94 -56.18
CA GLU A 178 32.57 -8.03 -56.61
C GLU A 178 32.29 -8.48 -58.05
N VAL A 179 31.02 -8.53 -58.46
CA VAL A 179 30.63 -8.87 -59.84
C VAL A 179 31.14 -7.80 -60.80
N VAL A 180 30.93 -6.51 -60.50
CA VAL A 180 31.42 -5.40 -61.31
C VAL A 180 32.95 -5.41 -61.39
N LYS A 181 33.64 -5.70 -60.29
CA LYS A 181 35.10 -5.83 -60.27
C LYS A 181 35.57 -6.94 -61.21
N LYS A 182 34.94 -8.12 -61.14
CA LYS A 182 35.26 -9.25 -62.05
C LYS A 182 34.98 -8.89 -63.51
N GLN A 183 33.86 -8.22 -63.79
CA GLN A 183 33.53 -7.75 -65.15
C GLN A 183 34.56 -6.74 -65.66
N ALA A 184 34.99 -5.78 -64.83
CA ALA A 184 36.02 -4.81 -65.18
C ALA A 184 37.38 -5.48 -65.49
N GLU A 185 37.80 -6.46 -64.67
CA GLU A 185 39.01 -7.25 -64.89
C GLU A 185 38.96 -8.08 -66.18
N GLN A 186 37.80 -8.69 -66.48
CA GLN A 186 37.60 -9.41 -67.74
C GLN A 186 37.63 -8.46 -68.95
N ASN A 187 36.96 -7.31 -68.86
CA ASN A 187 36.94 -6.32 -69.94
C ASN A 187 38.35 -5.77 -70.22
N ALA A 188 39.12 -5.46 -69.18
CA ALA A 188 40.52 -5.03 -69.32
C ALA A 188 41.39 -6.06 -70.07
N LYS A 189 41.25 -7.35 -69.73
CA LYS A 189 41.95 -8.44 -70.42
C LYS A 189 41.58 -8.54 -71.91
N GLU A 190 40.30 -8.36 -72.25
CA GLU A 190 39.85 -8.36 -73.64
C GLU A 190 40.37 -7.13 -74.39
N TYR A 191 40.41 -5.94 -73.77
CA TYR A 191 41.04 -4.76 -74.37
C TYR A 191 42.53 -4.98 -74.66
N ASP A 192 43.29 -5.55 -73.72
CA ASP A 192 44.71 -5.86 -73.90
C ASP A 192 44.94 -6.87 -75.04
N ARG A 193 44.08 -7.89 -75.11
CA ARG A 193 44.10 -8.88 -76.20
C ARG A 193 43.78 -8.24 -77.55
N LEU A 194 42.74 -7.42 -77.63
CA LEU A 194 42.33 -6.76 -78.87
C LEU A 194 43.41 -5.76 -79.35
N ALA A 195 44.02 -5.03 -78.43
CA ALA A 195 45.15 -4.15 -78.72
C ALA A 195 46.35 -4.95 -79.24
N SER A 196 46.64 -6.11 -78.65
CA SER A 196 47.69 -7.02 -79.12
C SER A 196 47.40 -7.55 -80.53
N GLU A 197 46.17 -8.02 -80.79
CA GLU A 197 45.73 -8.47 -82.12
C GLU A 197 45.74 -7.34 -83.17
N PHE A 198 45.36 -6.12 -82.79
CA PHE A 198 45.41 -4.95 -83.65
C PHE A 198 46.85 -4.56 -83.99
N ASN A 199 47.75 -4.52 -83.01
CA ASN A 199 49.17 -4.24 -83.23
C ASN A 199 49.82 -5.29 -84.16
N LEU A 200 49.42 -6.56 -84.02
CA LEU A 200 49.86 -7.65 -84.91
C LEU A 200 49.35 -7.50 -86.35
N LYS A 201 48.10 -7.06 -86.55
CA LYS A 201 47.50 -6.91 -87.90
C LYS A 201 47.92 -5.61 -88.62
N THR A 202 48.15 -4.53 -87.89
CA THR A 202 48.48 -3.22 -88.47
C THR A 202 50.00 -3.03 -88.65
N GLY A 203 50.83 -3.98 -88.19
CA GLY A 203 52.28 -3.95 -88.39
C GLY A 203 53.04 -2.86 -87.62
N ALA A 204 52.36 -2.12 -86.73
CA ALA A 204 52.95 -1.08 -85.90
C ALA A 204 53.55 -1.69 -84.63
N VAL A 205 54.70 -2.37 -84.76
CA VAL A 205 55.50 -2.76 -83.60
C VAL A 205 56.31 -1.53 -83.17
N SER A 206 55.84 -0.82 -82.13
CA SER A 206 56.64 0.20 -81.46
C SER A 206 57.75 -0.49 -80.66
N ASP A 207 58.99 -0.35 -81.14
CA ASP A 207 60.18 -0.82 -80.46
C ASP A 207 60.61 0.24 -79.42
N LYS A 208 60.23 0.01 -78.15
CA LYS A 208 60.57 0.90 -77.02
C LYS A 208 62.07 1.01 -76.71
N ARG A 209 62.94 0.42 -77.53
CA ARG A 209 64.40 0.63 -77.46
C ARG A 209 64.88 1.80 -78.33
N LYS A 210 64.00 2.46 -79.08
CA LYS A 210 64.35 3.56 -79.98
C LYS A 210 63.54 4.86 -79.84
N ASP A 211 62.63 4.97 -78.88
CA ASP A 211 62.00 6.23 -78.46
C ASP A 211 62.47 6.66 -77.07
#